data_AF-A0A564Q449-F1
#
_entry.id   AF-A0A564Q449-F1
#
_cell.length_a   1.000
_cell.length_b   1.000
_cell.length_c   1.000
_cell.angle_alpha   90.00
_cell.angle_beta   90.00
_cell.angle_gamma   90.00
#
_symmetry.space_group_name_H-M   'P 1'
#
loop_
_entity.id
_entity.type
_entity.pdbx_description
1 polymer ?
#
loop_
_entity_poly.entity_id
_entity_poly.type
_entity_poly.pdbx_seq_one_letter_code
_entity_poly.pdbx_strand_id
1 'polypeptide(L)'
;MEELGATFPLNPYANCSAVLHDSKRPFESMARRMSNFCNVEHEGMLDALIKNAKESKVDGAILFENTGCRIVSLVMRPIRDALYEEMGIPSLIVEAPQCDPRAMPVERMKTQIEAFLESLE
;
A
#
# COMPACT_ATOMS: atom_id res chain seq x y z
N MET A 1 -1.51 0.08 17.46
CA MET A 1 -1.17 1.05 16.40
C MET A 1 -1.36 2.47 16.90
N GLU A 2 -2.58 2.97 17.04
CA GLU A 2 -2.81 4.32 17.59
C GLU A 2 -2.27 4.47 19.02
N GLU A 3 -2.44 3.43 19.86
CA GLU A 3 -1.85 3.36 21.21
C GLU A 3 -0.32 3.39 21.21
N LEU A 4 0.31 3.04 20.09
CA LEU A 4 1.77 3.06 19.87
C LEU A 4 2.21 4.34 19.14
N GLY A 5 1.33 5.35 19.03
CA GLY A 5 1.63 6.61 18.34
C GLY A 5 1.65 6.53 16.81
N ALA A 6 1.33 5.39 16.21
CA ALA A 6 1.35 5.20 14.76
C ALA A 6 0.03 5.62 14.08
N THR A 7 0.14 6.33 12.95
CA THR A 7 -0.99 6.70 12.07
C THR A 7 -0.70 6.33 10.61
N PHE A 8 -1.76 6.16 9.81
CA PHE A 8 -1.66 5.84 8.39
C PHE A 8 -2.12 7.04 7.55
N PRO A 9 -1.23 8.02 7.27
CA PRO A 9 -1.60 9.22 6.51
C PRO A 9 -1.89 8.92 5.04
N LEU A 10 -1.40 7.78 4.54
CA LEU A 10 -1.58 7.33 3.17
C LEU A 10 -2.25 5.96 3.13
N ASN A 11 -3.37 5.87 2.41
CA ASN A 11 -4.02 4.60 2.08
C ASN A 11 -4.21 4.50 0.56
N PRO A 12 -3.41 3.68 -0.16
CA PRO A 12 -3.50 3.53 -1.60
C PRO A 12 -4.87 3.04 -2.09
N TYR A 13 -5.65 2.34 -1.26
CA TYR A 13 -7.00 1.87 -1.63
C TYR A 13 -7.97 3.02 -1.87
N ALA A 14 -7.75 4.21 -1.30
CA ALA A 14 -8.57 5.38 -1.59
C ALA A 14 -8.51 5.76 -3.08
N ASN A 15 -7.36 5.56 -3.73
CA ASN A 15 -7.18 5.86 -5.16
C ASN A 15 -7.94 4.89 -6.08
N CYS A 16 -8.35 3.72 -5.58
CA CYS A 16 -9.15 2.77 -6.35
C CYS A 16 -10.61 3.23 -6.52
N SER A 17 -11.10 4.13 -5.66
CA SER A 17 -12.51 4.56 -5.63
C SER A 17 -12.69 6.07 -5.79
N ALA A 18 -11.71 6.89 -5.42
CA ALA A 18 -11.76 8.35 -5.49
C ALA A 18 -11.30 8.88 -6.87
N VAL A 19 -12.13 8.69 -7.89
CA VAL A 19 -11.91 9.27 -9.22
C VAL A 19 -12.90 10.41 -9.45
N LEU A 20 -12.40 11.60 -9.75
CA LEU A 20 -13.24 12.76 -10.09
C LEU A 20 -14.01 12.49 -11.38
N HIS A 21 -15.32 12.73 -11.36
CA HIS A 21 -16.20 12.55 -12.51
C HIS A 21 -16.47 13.88 -13.20
N ASP A 22 -16.15 13.96 -14.50
CA ASP A 22 -16.57 15.07 -15.35
C ASP A 22 -17.89 14.73 -16.04
N SER A 23 -18.97 15.41 -15.64
CA SER A 23 -20.30 15.23 -16.20
C SER A 23 -20.41 15.64 -17.67
N LYS A 24 -19.49 16.48 -18.17
CA LYS A 24 -19.43 16.84 -19.59
C LYS A 24 -18.78 15.75 -20.43
N ARG A 25 -18.04 14.83 -19.80
CA ARG A 25 -17.26 13.76 -20.43
C ARG A 25 -17.47 12.43 -19.70
N PRO A 26 -18.72 11.91 -19.64
CA PRO A 26 -19.06 10.81 -18.75
C PRO A 26 -18.37 9.49 -19.13
N PHE A 27 -18.31 9.14 -20.41
CA PHE A 27 -17.68 7.90 -20.87
C PHE A 27 -16.17 7.88 -20.66
N GLU A 28 -15.50 9.02 -20.87
CA GLU A 28 -14.06 9.12 -20.62
C GLU A 28 -13.76 9.10 -19.13
N SER A 29 -14.63 9.70 -18.30
CA SER A 29 -14.54 9.59 -16.84
C SER A 29 -14.71 8.14 -16.37
N MET A 30 -15.63 7.38 -16.99
CA MET A 30 -15.78 5.94 -16.73
C MET A 30 -14.54 5.14 -17.15
N ALA A 31 -13.98 5.43 -18.33
CA ALA A 31 -12.77 4.76 -18.81
C ALA A 31 -11.58 5.05 -17.89
N ARG A 32 -11.37 6.30 -17.47
CA ARG A 32 -10.32 6.68 -16.51
C ARG A 32 -10.47 5.97 -15.18
N ARG A 33 -11.70 5.77 -14.71
CA ARG A 33 -11.96 5.01 -13.48
C ARG A 33 -11.48 3.55 -13.56
N MET A 34 -11.46 2.96 -14.76
CA MET A 34 -10.96 1.60 -14.94
C MET A 34 -9.43 1.50 -14.84
N SER A 35 -8.70 2.60 -15.07
CA SER A 35 -7.25 2.72 -14.93
C SER A 35 -6.82 2.87 -13.46
N ASN A 36 -7.17 1.89 -12.63
CA ASN A 36 -6.74 1.83 -11.23
C ASN A 36 -5.36 1.17 -11.10
N PHE A 37 -4.86 1.12 -9.86
CA PHE A 37 -3.59 0.51 -9.46
C PHE A 37 -3.32 -0.87 -10.09
N CYS A 38 -4.36 -1.70 -10.28
CA CYS A 38 -4.22 -3.05 -10.84
C CYS A 38 -4.25 -3.09 -12.38
N ASN A 39 -4.53 -1.98 -13.04
CA ASN A 39 -4.78 -1.89 -14.50
C ASN A 39 -3.88 -0.84 -15.18
N VAL A 40 -2.72 -0.55 -14.61
CA VAL A 40 -1.71 0.36 -15.15
C VAL A 40 -0.36 -0.34 -15.23
N GLU A 41 0.59 0.24 -15.97
CA GLU A 41 1.96 -0.25 -16.02
C GLU A 41 2.61 -0.18 -14.64
N HIS A 42 3.48 -1.16 -14.35
CA HIS A 42 4.13 -1.28 -13.04
C HIS A 42 4.93 -0.03 -12.68
N GLU A 43 5.67 0.53 -13.64
CA GLU A 43 6.51 1.72 -13.44
C GLU A 43 5.65 2.93 -13.04
N GLY A 44 4.59 3.23 -13.79
CA GLY A 44 3.69 4.34 -13.46
C GLY A 44 2.96 4.17 -12.13
N MET A 45 2.69 2.93 -11.71
CA MET A 45 2.14 2.64 -10.39
C MET A 45 3.15 2.90 -9.27
N LEU A 46 4.42 2.49 -9.45
CA LEU A 46 5.50 2.75 -8.50
C LEU A 46 5.75 4.26 -8.36
N ASP A 47 5.90 4.97 -9.48
CA ASP A 47 6.13 6.42 -9.49
C ASP A 47 5.05 7.17 -8.70
N ALA A 48 3.79 6.79 -8.89
CA ALA A 48 2.67 7.38 -8.17
C ALA A 48 2.73 7.06 -6.67
N LEU A 49 3.11 5.84 -6.30
CA LEU A 49 3.24 5.42 -4.90
C LEU A 49 4.40 6.16 -4.21
N ILE A 50 5.58 6.22 -4.82
CA ILE A 50 6.76 6.92 -4.32
C ILE A 50 6.47 8.41 -4.16
N LYS A 51 5.83 9.03 -5.16
CA LYS A 51 5.38 10.42 -5.06
C LYS A 51 4.47 10.65 -3.85
N ASN A 52 3.46 9.80 -3.67
CA ASN A 52 2.53 9.92 -2.55
C ASN A 52 3.23 9.72 -1.19
N ALA A 53 4.13 8.74 -1.09
CA ALA A 53 4.94 8.52 0.11
C ALA A 53 5.79 9.75 0.45
N LYS A 54 6.41 10.37 -0.56
CA LYS A 54 7.22 11.59 -0.42
C LYS A 54 6.40 12.79 0.05
N GLU A 55 5.22 13.00 -0.54
CA GLU A 55 4.31 14.09 -0.16
C GLU A 55 3.76 13.91 1.26
N SER A 56 3.54 12.66 1.66
CA SER A 56 2.98 12.29 2.97
C SER A 56 4.03 12.27 4.09
N LYS A 57 5.33 12.33 3.75
CA LYS A 57 6.47 12.30 4.69
C LYS A 57 6.37 11.13 5.69
N VAL A 58 6.13 9.93 5.16
CA VAL A 58 6.00 8.73 5.99
C VAL A 58 7.37 8.29 6.52
N ASP A 59 7.41 7.82 7.77
CA ASP A 59 8.62 7.31 8.42
C ASP A 59 8.89 5.83 8.09
N GLY A 60 7.84 5.10 7.68
CA GLY A 60 7.90 3.68 7.35
C GLY A 60 6.66 3.24 6.57
N ALA A 61 6.71 2.06 5.96
CA ALA A 61 5.57 1.48 5.25
C ALA A 61 5.23 0.07 5.75
N ILE A 62 3.95 -0.18 6.03
CA ILE A 62 3.43 -1.52 6.28
C ILE A 62 2.72 -1.99 5.02
N LEU A 63 3.27 -3.01 4.38
CA LEU A 63 2.81 -3.57 3.13
C LEU A 63 2.07 -4.87 3.41
N PHE A 64 0.74 -4.84 3.30
CA PHE A 64 -0.07 -6.04 3.48
C PHE A 64 -0.09 -6.87 2.19
N GLU A 65 0.66 -7.97 2.18
CA GLU A 65 0.65 -8.91 1.08
C GLU A 65 -0.52 -9.87 1.23
N ASN A 66 -1.59 -9.59 0.49
CA ASN A 66 -2.70 -10.51 0.36
C ASN A 66 -2.32 -11.71 -0.51
N THR A 67 -1.98 -12.83 0.11
CA THR A 67 -1.51 -14.05 -0.59
C THR A 67 -2.55 -14.65 -1.55
N GLY A 68 -3.83 -14.28 -1.41
CA GLY A 68 -4.89 -14.64 -2.36
C GLY A 68 -4.93 -13.78 -3.62
N CYS A 69 -4.29 -12.60 -3.63
CA CYS A 69 -4.30 -11.67 -4.76
C CYS A 69 -2.94 -11.67 -5.46
N ARG A 70 -2.83 -12.38 -6.59
CA ARG A 70 -1.55 -12.56 -7.28
C ARG A 70 -0.92 -11.25 -7.76
N ILE A 71 -1.75 -10.27 -8.17
CA ILE A 71 -1.27 -8.94 -8.58
C ILE A 71 -0.58 -8.25 -7.41
N VAL A 72 -1.19 -8.26 -6.22
CA VAL A 72 -0.62 -7.65 -5.01
C VAL A 72 0.68 -8.36 -4.64
N SER A 73 0.67 -9.69 -4.52
CA SER A 73 1.87 -10.47 -4.21
C SER A 73 3.04 -10.22 -5.17
N LEU A 74 2.77 -9.97 -6.45
CA LEU A 74 3.80 -9.69 -7.44
C LEU A 74 4.54 -8.37 -7.17
N VAL A 75 3.85 -7.36 -6.64
CA VAL A 75 4.36 -5.98 -6.57
C VAL A 75 4.84 -5.55 -5.19
N MET A 76 4.53 -6.30 -4.11
CA MET A 76 4.91 -5.89 -2.74
C MET A 76 6.43 -5.74 -2.55
N ARG A 77 7.22 -6.67 -3.09
CA ARG A 77 8.68 -6.64 -2.97
C ARG A 77 9.29 -5.50 -3.81
N PRO A 78 8.93 -5.32 -5.10
CA PRO A 78 9.30 -4.12 -5.85
C PRO A 78 8.95 -2.81 -5.15
N ILE A 79 7.77 -2.70 -4.53
CA ILE A 79 7.38 -1.49 -3.79
C ILE A 79 8.29 -1.24 -2.60
N ARG A 80 8.57 -2.27 -1.77
CA ARG A 80 9.51 -2.17 -0.66
C ARG A 80 10.89 -1.72 -1.14
N ASP A 81 11.39 -2.35 -2.20
CA ASP A 81 12.73 -2.09 -2.71
C ASP A 81 12.82 -0.64 -3.22
N ALA A 82 11.83 -0.16 -3.98
CA ALA A 82 11.76 1.24 -4.42
C ALA A 82 11.67 2.24 -3.24
N LEU A 83 10.83 1.97 -2.24
CA LEU A 83 10.73 2.82 -1.04
C LEU A 83 12.07 2.95 -0.30
N TYR A 84 12.81 1.85 -0.20
CA TYR A 84 14.10 1.86 0.47
C TYR A 84 15.20 2.51 -0.39
N GLU A 85 15.33 2.12 -1.66
CA GLU A 85 16.38 2.59 -2.55
C GLU A 85 16.25 4.07 -2.91
N GLU A 86 15.03 4.56 -3.11
CA GLU A 86 14.80 5.95 -3.55
C GLU A 86 14.64 6.93 -2.38
N MET A 87 14.15 6.45 -1.23
CA MET A 87 13.76 7.33 -0.12
C MET A 87 14.37 6.95 1.23
N GLY A 88 15.01 5.79 1.34
CA GLY A 88 15.49 5.26 2.62
C GLY A 88 14.36 4.85 3.57
N ILE A 89 13.14 4.66 3.06
CA ILE A 89 11.98 4.32 3.91
C ILE A 89 11.98 2.82 4.19
N PRO A 90 12.11 2.38 5.45
CA PRO A 90 12.00 0.98 5.80
C PRO A 90 10.56 0.48 5.63
N SER A 91 10.39 -0.79 5.27
CA SER A 91 9.06 -1.39 5.16
C SER A 91 8.95 -2.77 5.79
N LEU A 92 7.79 -3.06 6.38
CA LEU A 92 7.39 -4.38 6.86
C LEU A 92 6.41 -5.00 5.86
N ILE A 93 6.71 -6.18 5.33
CA ILE A 93 5.73 -6.98 4.57
C ILE A 93 5.03 -7.94 5.54
N VAL A 94 3.70 -7.85 5.60
CA VAL A 94 2.85 -8.78 6.36
C VAL A 94 2.11 -9.67 5.37
N GLU A 95 2.51 -10.93 5.28
CA GLU A 95 1.90 -11.91 4.38
C GLU A 95 0.70 -12.60 5.04
N ALA A 96 -0.52 -12.39 4.52
CA ALA A 96 -1.71 -13.08 5.02
C ALA A 96 -2.84 -13.10 3.97
N PRO A 97 -3.67 -14.15 3.91
CA PRO A 97 -4.89 -14.10 3.12
C PRO A 97 -5.93 -13.21 3.80
N GLN A 98 -6.68 -12.44 3.01
CA GLN A 98 -7.74 -11.56 3.52
C GLN A 98 -8.90 -12.28 4.21
N CYS A 99 -9.07 -13.59 3.97
CA CYS A 99 -10.26 -14.36 4.35
C CYS A 99 -9.98 -15.57 5.26
N ASP A 100 -8.71 -15.85 5.61
CA ASP A 100 -8.37 -17.00 6.47
C ASP A 100 -7.46 -16.59 7.64
N PRO A 101 -8.03 -16.32 8.83
CA PRO A 101 -7.25 -15.93 10.00
C PRO A 101 -6.36 -17.06 10.54
N ARG A 102 -6.54 -18.31 10.09
CA ARG A 102 -5.70 -19.43 10.51
C ARG A 102 -4.31 -19.38 9.87
N ALA A 103 -4.20 -18.77 8.69
CA ALA A 103 -2.95 -18.66 7.95
C ALA A 103 -2.00 -17.61 8.57
N MET A 104 -2.55 -16.55 9.16
CA MET A 104 -1.80 -15.56 9.92
C MET A 104 -2.55 -15.25 11.23
N PRO A 105 -2.13 -15.84 12.36
CA PRO A 105 -2.66 -15.50 13.66
C PRO A 105 -2.47 -14.02 13.99
N VAL A 106 -3.49 -13.37 14.53
CA VAL A 106 -3.48 -11.93 14.86
C VAL A 106 -2.31 -11.56 15.78
N GLU A 107 -2.02 -12.38 16.78
CA GLU A 107 -0.91 -12.14 17.71
C GLU A 107 0.45 -12.11 16.99
N ARG A 108 0.66 -12.98 16.00
CA ARG A 108 1.91 -12.99 15.22
C ARG A 108 2.05 -11.70 14.40
N MET A 109 0.97 -11.27 13.75
CA MET A 109 0.94 -10.01 13.01
C MET A 109 1.20 -8.82 13.94
N LYS A 110 0.58 -8.82 15.13
CA LYS A 110 0.76 -7.77 16.13
C LYS A 110 2.22 -7.67 16.58
N THR A 111 2.86 -8.78 16.92
CA THR A 111 4.28 -8.80 17.31
C THR A 111 5.20 -8.28 16.19
N GLN A 112 4.94 -8.63 14.93
CA GLN A 112 5.73 -8.12 13.80
C GLN A 112 5.60 -6.61 13.64
N ILE A 113 4.38 -6.09 13.78
CA ILE A 113 4.11 -4.67 13.66
C ILE A 113 4.70 -3.89 14.83
N GLU A 114 4.56 -4.38 16.06
CA GLU A 114 5.16 -3.78 17.26
C GLU A 114 6.68 -3.66 17.12
N ALA A 115 7.35 -4.77 16.79
CA ALA A 115 8.80 -4.77 16.58
C ALA A 115 9.24 -3.84 15.44
N PHE A 116 8.43 -3.70 14.39
CA PHE A 116 8.70 -2.76 13.31
C PHE A 116 8.58 -1.31 13.77
N LEU A 117 7.51 -0.96 14.50
CA LEU A 117 7.32 0.39 15.03
C LEU A 117 8.44 0.78 16.01
N GLU A 118 8.84 -0.13 16.90
CA GLU A 118 9.99 0.07 17.79
C GLU A 118 11.30 0.33 17.02
N SER A 119 11.44 -0.19 15.80
CA SER A 119 12.62 0.06 14.96
C SER A 119 12.61 1.42 14.25
N LEU A 120 11.49 2.14 14.27
CA LEU A 120 11.34 3.49 13.70
C LEU A 120 11.55 4.60 14.73
N GLU A 121 11.55 4.27 16.03
CA GLU A 121 11.85 5.19 17.14
C GLU A 121 13.36 5.45 17.29
#